data_AF-A0A5C5VL11-F1
#
_entry.id   AF-A0A5C5VL11-F1
#
_cell.length_a   1.000
_cell.length_b   1.000
_cell.length_c   1.000
_cell.angle_alpha   90.00
_cell.angle_beta   90.00
_cell.angle_gamma   90.00
#
_symmetry.space_group_name_H-M   'P 1'
#
loop_
_entity.id
_entity.type
_entity.pdbx_description
1 polymer ?
#
loop_
_entity_poly.entity_id
_entity_poly.type
_entity_poly.pdbx_seq_one_letter_code
_entity_poly.pdbx_strand_id
1 'polypeptide(L)'
;MTAASLQKVIASGNGLEATRLAYYQLSTGQPPLDAAVNGVTIVEDDPNELTVGFGGLPDANGEVTLDAAVMDGPRHRGGSVIGLKNVRHATKAARLVMEQTRRVMLCEEGDSAIFGAGLYVDNEMGTCGSIGHGEANLLNCSSFHAVQQTGRGASPIDAGLETLAFIAKRAAPYERNDKGEVNFRAFF
;
A
#
# COMPACT_ATOMS: atom_id res chain seq x y z
N MET A 1 -16.79 -9.48 -29.97
CA MET A 1 -15.62 -10.07 -29.27
C MET A 1 -14.94 -8.94 -28.53
N THR A 2 -15.04 -8.90 -27.20
CA THR A 2 -14.29 -7.95 -26.37
C THR A 2 -12.82 -8.32 -26.46
N ALA A 3 -11.94 -7.38 -26.78
CA ALA A 3 -10.50 -7.61 -26.77
C ALA A 3 -10.11 -8.22 -25.42
N ALA A 4 -9.48 -9.40 -25.43
CA ALA A 4 -8.95 -10.00 -24.21
C ALA A 4 -7.96 -8.99 -23.61
N SER A 5 -8.21 -8.57 -22.36
CA SER A 5 -7.33 -7.63 -21.69
C SER A 5 -5.94 -8.24 -21.61
N LEU A 6 -4.95 -7.53 -22.12
CA LEU A 6 -3.57 -8.00 -22.11
C LEU A 6 -3.09 -8.02 -20.66
N GLN A 7 -3.01 -9.21 -20.06
CA GLN A 7 -2.48 -9.38 -18.71
C GLN A 7 -0.98 -9.06 -18.71
N LYS A 8 -0.54 -8.28 -17.72
CA LYS A 8 0.86 -7.89 -17.55
C LYS A 8 1.23 -8.05 -16.08
N VAL A 9 2.44 -8.55 -15.84
CA VAL A 9 3.06 -8.59 -14.52
C VAL A 9 4.43 -7.93 -14.65
N ILE A 10 4.75 -7.05 -13.71
CA ILE A 10 5.97 -6.27 -13.69
C ILE A 10 6.56 -6.37 -12.28
N ALA A 11 7.87 -6.54 -12.18
CA ALA A 11 8.61 -6.54 -10.91
C ALA A 11 10.00 -5.91 -11.10
N SER A 12 10.73 -5.72 -9.99
CA SER A 12 12.15 -5.37 -9.98
C SER A 12 13.02 -6.47 -10.60
N GLY A 13 14.30 -6.17 -10.85
CA GLY A 13 15.21 -7.04 -11.62
C GLY A 13 15.39 -8.46 -11.07
N ASN A 14 15.26 -8.66 -9.76
CA ASN A 14 15.31 -9.97 -9.10
C ASN A 14 13.97 -10.74 -9.12
N GLY A 15 12.91 -10.17 -9.66
CA GLY A 15 11.56 -10.75 -9.68
C GLY A 15 11.23 -11.63 -10.88
N LEU A 16 12.20 -12.11 -11.68
CA LEU A 16 11.90 -12.84 -12.91
C LEU A 16 11.07 -14.11 -12.66
N GLU A 17 11.47 -14.96 -11.71
CA GLU A 17 10.70 -16.16 -11.39
C GLU A 17 9.36 -15.84 -10.74
N ALA A 18 9.31 -14.80 -9.90
CA ALA A 18 8.07 -14.29 -9.33
C ALA A 18 7.06 -13.86 -10.41
N THR A 19 7.53 -13.11 -11.41
CA THR A 19 6.68 -12.65 -12.52
C THR A 19 6.25 -13.79 -13.43
N ARG A 20 7.10 -14.80 -13.66
CA ARG A 20 6.73 -16.02 -14.39
C ARG A 20 5.60 -16.77 -13.72
N LEU A 21 5.71 -17.05 -12.42
CA LEU A 21 4.66 -17.72 -11.67
C LEU A 21 3.38 -16.89 -11.65
N ALA A 22 3.48 -15.61 -11.31
CA ALA A 22 2.33 -14.72 -11.23
C ALA A 22 1.60 -14.59 -12.57
N TYR A 23 2.34 -14.48 -13.69
CA TYR A 23 1.76 -14.44 -15.03
C TYR A 23 1.05 -15.75 -15.39
N TYR A 24 1.65 -16.89 -15.06
CA TYR A 24 1.01 -18.19 -15.26
C TYR A 24 -0.30 -18.31 -14.45
N GLN A 25 -0.29 -17.92 -13.18
CA GLN A 25 -1.48 -17.95 -12.33
C GLN A 25 -2.58 -17.00 -12.84
N LEU A 26 -2.20 -15.79 -13.25
CA LEU A 26 -3.14 -14.84 -13.88
C LEU A 26 -3.75 -15.39 -15.17
N SER A 27 -2.95 -16.01 -16.03
CA SER A 27 -3.44 -16.56 -17.31
C SER A 27 -4.35 -17.77 -17.14
N THR A 28 -4.28 -18.44 -15.99
CA THR A 28 -5.19 -19.54 -15.61
C THR A 28 -6.39 -19.06 -14.77
N GLY A 29 -6.55 -17.74 -14.58
CA GLY A 29 -7.72 -17.14 -13.94
C GLY A 29 -7.64 -16.96 -12.42
N GLN A 30 -6.45 -17.11 -11.82
CA GLN A 30 -6.28 -16.79 -10.40
C GLN A 30 -6.45 -15.28 -10.14
N PRO A 31 -6.95 -14.89 -8.96
CA PRO A 31 -7.01 -13.49 -8.57
C PRO A 31 -5.63 -12.80 -8.63
N PRO A 32 -5.54 -11.55 -9.12
CA PRO A 32 -4.25 -10.87 -9.26
C PRO A 32 -3.44 -10.73 -7.98
N LEU A 33 -4.10 -10.48 -6.85
CA LEU A 33 -3.44 -10.40 -5.55
C LEU A 33 -2.84 -11.76 -5.15
N ASP A 34 -3.56 -12.86 -5.39
CA ASP A 34 -3.08 -14.21 -5.09
C ASP A 34 -1.84 -14.53 -5.93
N ALA A 35 -1.89 -14.22 -7.22
CA ALA A 35 -0.79 -14.40 -8.15
C ALA A 35 0.45 -13.60 -7.73
N ALA A 36 0.29 -12.33 -7.36
CA ALA A 36 1.38 -11.48 -6.89
C ALA A 36 2.01 -12.00 -5.59
N VAL A 37 1.19 -12.34 -4.59
CA VAL A 37 1.66 -12.86 -3.29
C VAL A 37 2.43 -14.17 -3.47
N ASN A 38 1.89 -15.10 -4.26
CA ASN A 38 2.55 -16.37 -4.54
C ASN A 38 3.88 -16.18 -5.29
N GLY A 39 3.93 -15.25 -6.25
CA GLY A 39 5.15 -14.90 -6.97
C GLY A 39 6.23 -14.36 -6.04
N VAL A 40 5.90 -13.37 -5.21
CA VAL A 40 6.85 -12.76 -4.27
C VAL A 40 7.40 -13.77 -3.26
N THR A 41 6.58 -14.73 -2.81
CA THR A 41 7.04 -15.79 -1.91
C THR A 41 8.22 -16.60 -2.46
N ILE A 42 8.35 -16.77 -3.79
CA ILE A 42 9.54 -17.42 -4.37
C ILE A 42 10.82 -16.68 -3.98
N VAL A 43 10.79 -15.35 -4.07
CA VAL A 43 11.93 -14.49 -3.76
C VAL A 43 12.18 -14.43 -2.26
N GLU A 44 11.11 -14.34 -1.46
CA GLU A 44 11.22 -14.38 0.01
C GLU A 44 11.81 -15.70 0.52
N ASP A 45 11.67 -16.81 -0.22
CA ASP A 45 12.16 -18.13 0.14
C ASP A 45 13.62 -18.40 -0.26
N ASP A 46 14.20 -17.60 -1.16
CA ASP A 46 15.56 -17.84 -1.65
C ASP A 46 16.60 -17.38 -0.61
N PRO A 47 17.38 -18.30 -0.01
CA PRO A 47 18.43 -17.93 0.94
C PRO A 47 19.58 -17.15 0.29
N ASN A 48 19.70 -17.16 -1.04
CA ASN A 48 20.73 -16.43 -1.77
C ASN A 48 20.25 -15.01 -2.17
N GLU A 49 18.97 -14.70 -1.99
CA GLU A 49 18.47 -13.33 -2.16
C GLU A 49 18.70 -12.54 -0.87
N LEU A 50 19.64 -11.59 -0.94
CA LEU A 50 20.11 -10.85 0.22
C LEU A 50 19.29 -9.58 0.49
N THR A 51 18.34 -9.25 -0.37
CA THR A 51 17.54 -8.01 -0.27
C THR A 51 16.08 -8.24 0.10
N VAL A 52 15.61 -9.49 0.11
CA VAL A 52 14.20 -9.84 0.34
C VAL A 52 14.07 -11.12 1.16
N GLY A 53 13.27 -11.07 2.21
CA GLY A 53 12.86 -12.28 2.95
C GLY A 53 13.99 -13.02 3.65
N PHE A 54 14.04 -14.34 3.50
CA PHE A 54 14.83 -15.25 4.34
C PHE A 54 16.34 -14.99 4.31
N GLY A 55 16.89 -14.66 3.14
CA GLY A 55 18.32 -14.34 2.97
C GLY A 55 18.68 -12.88 3.30
N GLY A 56 17.70 -12.05 3.67
CA GLY A 56 17.84 -10.61 3.86
C GLY A 56 19.01 -10.23 4.77
N LEU A 57 19.77 -9.20 4.36
CA LEU A 57 20.84 -8.63 5.18
C LEU A 57 20.28 -8.07 6.50
N PRO A 58 20.96 -8.30 7.63
CA PRO A 58 20.52 -7.77 8.91
C PRO A 58 20.79 -6.27 9.06
N ASP A 59 20.16 -5.67 10.08
CA ASP A 59 20.45 -4.33 10.55
C ASP A 59 21.80 -4.24 11.30
N ALA A 60 22.11 -3.05 11.84
CA ALA A 60 23.35 -2.81 12.59
C ALA A 60 23.51 -3.65 13.86
N ASN A 61 22.43 -4.24 14.37
CA ASN A 61 22.43 -5.13 15.54
C ASN A 61 22.54 -6.61 15.13
N GLY A 62 22.61 -6.91 13.83
CA GLY A 62 22.64 -8.28 13.34
C GLY A 62 21.25 -8.92 13.27
N GLU A 63 20.17 -8.15 13.36
CA GLU A 63 18.81 -8.65 13.29
C GLU A 63 18.21 -8.48 11.88
N VAL A 64 17.65 -9.55 11.33
CA VAL A 64 16.89 -9.46 10.08
C VAL A 64 15.46 -9.03 10.41
N THR A 65 15.06 -7.89 9.87
CA THR A 65 13.71 -7.36 9.94
C THR A 65 13.14 -7.23 8.53
N LEU A 66 11.85 -7.52 8.38
CA LEU A 66 11.19 -7.54 7.08
C LEU A 66 10.01 -6.58 7.03
N ASP A 67 9.93 -5.89 5.90
CA ASP A 67 8.83 -4.99 5.57
C ASP A 67 8.10 -5.52 4.34
N ALA A 68 6.78 -5.46 4.34
CA ALA A 68 5.98 -5.82 3.16
C ALA A 68 4.64 -5.12 3.17
N ALA A 69 4.08 -4.89 1.99
CA ALA A 69 2.74 -4.36 1.80
C ALA A 69 2.04 -5.06 0.63
N VAL A 70 0.72 -5.19 0.74
CA VAL A 70 -0.16 -5.71 -0.32
C VAL A 70 -1.38 -4.82 -0.49
N MET A 71 -1.94 -4.79 -1.71
CA MET A 71 -3.16 -4.05 -2.00
C MET A 71 -4.06 -4.80 -2.98
N ASP A 72 -5.35 -4.89 -2.66
CA ASP A 72 -6.42 -5.37 -3.52
C ASP A 72 -7.11 -4.19 -4.20
N GLY A 73 -6.75 -3.94 -5.46
CA GLY A 73 -7.24 -2.81 -6.25
C GLY A 73 -8.78 -2.72 -6.33
N PRO A 74 -9.50 -3.78 -6.74
CA PRO A 74 -10.96 -3.79 -6.84
C PRO A 74 -11.71 -3.40 -5.56
N ARG A 75 -11.20 -3.78 -4.39
CA ARG A 75 -11.86 -3.51 -3.09
C ARG A 75 -11.24 -2.33 -2.33
N HIS A 76 -10.17 -1.74 -2.86
CA HIS A 76 -9.38 -0.71 -2.19
C HIS A 76 -8.96 -1.12 -0.76
N ARG A 77 -8.52 -2.37 -0.60
CA ARG A 77 -8.01 -2.85 0.70
C ARG A 77 -6.50 -2.98 0.63
N GLY A 78 -5.83 -2.73 1.74
CA GLY A 78 -4.39 -2.92 1.87
C GLY A 78 -4.01 -3.42 3.24
N GLY A 79 -2.82 -4.01 3.32
CA GLY A 79 -2.22 -4.48 4.56
C GLY A 79 -0.70 -4.38 4.45
N SER A 80 -0.04 -4.01 5.53
CA SER A 80 1.41 -3.90 5.60
C SER A 80 1.95 -4.25 6.98
N VAL A 81 3.20 -4.67 6.98
CA VAL A 81 4.02 -4.93 8.16
C VAL A 81 5.35 -4.21 8.00
N ILE A 82 5.88 -3.67 9.09
CA ILE A 82 7.21 -3.06 9.14
C ILE A 82 7.94 -3.63 10.35
N GLY A 83 9.24 -3.91 10.20
CA GLY A 83 10.10 -4.36 11.28
C GLY A 83 9.84 -5.81 11.71
N LEU A 84 9.24 -6.64 10.86
CA LEU A 84 8.80 -7.98 11.24
C LEU A 84 9.99 -8.91 11.43
N LYS A 85 10.10 -9.52 12.61
CA LYS A 85 11.16 -10.48 12.97
C LYS A 85 10.61 -11.90 13.00
N ASN A 86 11.47 -12.88 12.73
CA ASN A 86 11.17 -14.31 12.86
C ASN A 86 9.95 -14.78 12.02
N VAL A 87 9.69 -14.12 10.89
CA VAL A 87 8.63 -14.51 9.95
C VAL A 87 9.25 -14.69 8.58
N ARG A 88 8.96 -15.82 7.95
CA ARG A 88 9.55 -16.20 6.66
C ARG A 88 8.96 -15.46 5.46
N HIS A 89 7.66 -15.12 5.53
CA HIS A 89 6.92 -14.51 4.43
C HIS A 89 6.22 -13.23 4.90
N ALA A 90 6.94 -12.10 4.84
CA ALA A 90 6.40 -10.81 5.25
C ALA A 90 5.17 -10.42 4.39
N THR A 91 5.19 -10.75 3.10
CA THR A 91 4.09 -10.48 2.17
C THR A 91 2.80 -11.21 2.56
N LYS A 92 2.90 -12.45 3.02
CA LYS A 92 1.72 -13.19 3.54
C LYS A 92 1.25 -12.63 4.88
N ALA A 93 2.17 -12.20 5.74
CA ALA A 93 1.79 -11.53 6.99
C ALA A 93 1.06 -10.20 6.71
N ALA A 94 1.54 -9.38 5.79
CA ALA A 94 0.86 -8.17 5.32
C ALA A 94 -0.54 -8.46 4.78
N ARG A 95 -0.70 -9.56 4.03
CA ARG A 95 -2.01 -10.03 3.57
C ARG A 95 -2.94 -10.42 4.73
N LEU A 96 -2.42 -11.08 5.76
CA LEU A 96 -3.22 -11.40 6.95
C LEU A 96 -3.66 -10.13 7.69
N VAL A 97 -2.80 -9.10 7.78
CA VAL A 97 -3.20 -7.79 8.33
C VAL A 97 -4.40 -7.24 7.56
N MET A 98 -4.31 -7.22 6.22
CA MET A 98 -5.40 -6.77 5.36
C MET A 98 -6.69 -7.55 5.59
N GLU A 99 -6.61 -8.89 5.64
CA GLU A 99 -7.76 -9.79 5.64
C GLU A 99 -8.42 -9.96 7.01
N GLN A 100 -7.62 -9.99 8.08
CA GLN A 100 -8.04 -10.42 9.41
C GLN A 100 -8.16 -9.28 10.43
N THR A 101 -7.75 -8.07 10.07
CA THR A 101 -7.81 -6.91 10.96
C THR A 101 -8.57 -5.74 10.33
N ARG A 102 -8.86 -4.72 11.13
CA ARG A 102 -9.36 -3.42 10.65
C ARG A 102 -8.21 -2.43 10.38
N ARG A 103 -6.96 -2.84 10.61
CA ARG A 103 -5.77 -1.99 10.47
C ARG A 103 -5.15 -2.21 9.10
N VAL A 104 -4.52 -1.16 8.58
CA VAL A 104 -3.81 -1.21 7.29
C VAL A 104 -2.33 -1.51 7.49
N MET A 105 -1.77 -1.10 8.63
CA MET A 105 -0.34 -1.24 8.91
C MET A 105 -0.14 -1.70 10.35
N LEU A 106 0.77 -2.66 10.54
CA LEU A 106 1.32 -3.00 11.84
C LEU A 106 2.81 -2.66 11.85
N CYS A 107 3.18 -1.74 12.72
CA CYS A 107 4.54 -1.29 12.96
C CYS A 107 4.61 -0.69 14.37
N GLU A 108 5.81 -0.32 14.82
CA GLU A 108 5.98 0.33 16.13
C GLU A 108 5.44 1.78 16.10
N GLU A 109 5.49 2.47 14.95
CA GLU A 109 5.06 3.86 14.77
C GLU A 109 3.70 4.02 14.03
N GLY A 110 3.18 5.25 13.91
CA GLY A 110 1.95 5.57 13.17
C GLY A 110 2.17 6.27 11.81
N ASP A 111 1.09 6.55 11.08
CA ASP A 111 1.12 7.17 9.74
C ASP A 111 1.75 8.56 9.68
N SER A 112 1.70 9.29 10.79
CA SER A 112 2.26 10.65 10.90
C SER A 112 3.76 10.70 10.58
N ALA A 113 4.49 9.58 10.77
CA ALA A 113 5.91 9.47 10.45
C ALA A 113 6.17 9.00 9.00
N ILE A 114 5.12 8.74 8.21
CA ILE A 114 5.24 8.18 6.86
C ILE A 114 5.06 9.30 5.82
N PHE A 115 6.14 9.59 5.09
CA PHE A 115 6.12 10.54 3.99
C PHE A 115 5.06 10.15 2.95
N GLY A 116 4.32 11.14 2.46
CA GLY A 116 3.24 10.97 1.51
C GLY A 116 1.91 10.59 2.14
N ALA A 117 1.89 9.99 3.34
CA ALA A 117 0.66 9.75 4.11
C ALA A 117 0.35 10.92 5.05
N GLY A 118 1.18 11.12 6.09
CA GLY A 118 0.99 12.16 7.09
C GLY A 118 1.60 13.52 6.73
N LEU A 119 2.68 13.53 5.94
CA LEU A 119 3.37 14.75 5.50
C LEU A 119 4.01 14.58 4.12
N TYR A 120 3.90 15.59 3.26
CA TYR A 120 4.66 15.66 2.01
C TYR A 120 5.03 17.11 1.69
N VAL A 121 6.25 17.33 1.21
CA VAL A 121 6.79 18.66 0.87
C VAL A 121 7.57 18.58 -0.43
N ASP A 122 7.26 19.48 -1.35
CA ASP A 122 7.96 19.68 -2.60
C ASP A 122 8.04 21.19 -2.89
N ASN A 123 9.24 21.73 -3.09
CA ASN A 123 9.44 23.18 -3.24
C ASN A 123 8.82 23.75 -4.52
N GLU A 124 8.61 22.93 -5.54
CA GLU A 124 8.02 23.35 -6.81
C GLU A 124 6.48 23.23 -6.80
N MET A 125 5.94 22.34 -5.95
CA MET A 125 4.51 22.01 -5.96
C MET A 125 3.74 22.48 -4.71
N GLY A 126 4.34 22.35 -3.52
CA GLY A 126 3.72 22.73 -2.25
C GLY A 126 3.97 21.77 -1.09
N THR A 127 3.26 21.99 0.01
CA THR A 127 3.35 21.20 1.25
C THR A 127 1.96 20.81 1.74
N CYS A 128 1.82 19.61 2.28
CA CYS A 128 0.58 19.13 2.89
C CYS A 128 0.87 18.24 4.10
N GLY A 129 0.27 18.60 5.25
CA GLY A 129 0.13 17.71 6.40
C GLY A 129 -1.28 17.13 6.45
N SER A 130 -1.40 15.85 6.78
CA SER A 130 -2.67 15.17 6.99
C SER A 130 -2.77 14.65 8.43
N ILE A 131 -3.94 14.83 9.03
CA ILE A 131 -4.30 14.31 10.36
C ILE A 131 -5.68 13.64 10.27
N GLY A 132 -6.00 12.76 11.22
CA GLY A 132 -7.29 12.07 11.28
C GLY A 132 -7.12 10.56 11.40
N HIS A 133 -7.89 9.80 10.63
CA HIS A 133 -7.74 8.34 10.58
C HIS A 133 -6.52 7.97 9.76
N GLY A 134 -5.46 7.52 10.45
CA GLY A 134 -4.19 7.20 9.80
C GLY A 134 -4.29 6.11 8.75
N GLU A 135 -5.19 5.14 8.91
CA GLU A 135 -5.45 4.11 7.91
C GLU A 135 -5.95 4.68 6.58
N ALA A 136 -6.81 5.70 6.62
CA ALA A 136 -7.28 6.39 5.44
C ALA A 136 -6.15 7.17 4.77
N ASN A 137 -5.25 7.77 5.55
CA ASN A 137 -4.07 8.45 5.03
C ASN A 137 -3.10 7.49 4.34
N LEU A 138 -2.83 6.35 4.96
CA LEU A 138 -1.90 5.34 4.45
C LEU A 138 -2.38 4.71 3.15
N LEU A 139 -3.67 4.38 3.04
CA LEU A 139 -4.21 3.77 1.82
C LEU A 139 -4.22 4.72 0.62
N ASN A 140 -4.34 6.02 0.87
CA ASN A 140 -4.58 7.02 -0.18
C ASN A 140 -3.36 7.90 -0.48
N CYS A 141 -2.27 7.79 0.30
CA CYS A 141 -1.15 8.73 0.27
C CYS A 141 -1.65 10.18 0.29
N SER A 142 -2.49 10.53 1.27
CA SER A 142 -3.27 11.78 1.27
C SER A 142 -2.42 13.03 1.06
N SER A 143 -1.34 13.20 1.82
CA SER A 143 -0.46 14.37 1.69
C SER A 143 0.21 14.43 0.32
N PHE A 144 0.68 13.30 -0.21
CA PHE A 144 1.27 13.24 -1.55
C PHE A 144 0.22 13.58 -2.61
N HIS A 145 -0.97 12.99 -2.51
CA HIS A 145 -2.07 13.25 -3.44
C HIS A 145 -2.42 14.73 -3.48
N ALA A 146 -2.55 15.39 -2.32
CA ALA A 146 -2.83 16.82 -2.25
C ALA A 146 -1.75 17.69 -2.93
N VAL A 147 -0.46 17.43 -2.64
CA VAL A 147 0.65 18.15 -3.28
C VAL A 147 0.71 17.89 -4.79
N GLN A 148 0.35 16.70 -5.25
CA GLN A 148 0.24 16.43 -6.69
C GLN A 148 -0.89 17.20 -7.36
N GLN A 149 -2.00 17.48 -6.66
CA GLN A 149 -3.05 18.34 -7.22
C GLN A 149 -2.60 19.80 -7.33
N THR A 150 -1.84 20.32 -6.35
CA THR A 150 -1.28 21.67 -6.46
C THR A 150 -0.26 21.77 -7.59
N GLY A 151 0.60 20.75 -7.76
CA GLY A 151 1.51 20.65 -8.91
C GLY A 151 0.81 20.60 -10.28
N ARG A 152 -0.47 20.19 -10.31
CA ARG A 152 -1.33 20.25 -11.51
C ARG A 152 -2.08 21.57 -11.68
N GLY A 153 -1.83 22.55 -10.81
CA GLY A 153 -2.39 23.90 -10.88
C GLY A 153 -3.62 24.15 -10.00
N ALA A 154 -4.02 23.21 -9.15
CA ALA A 154 -5.11 23.43 -8.20
C ALA A 154 -4.71 24.42 -7.09
N SER A 155 -5.64 25.24 -6.61
CA SER A 155 -5.42 26.02 -5.39
C SER A 155 -5.28 25.09 -4.18
N PRO A 156 -4.64 25.51 -3.06
CA PRO A 156 -4.51 24.67 -1.87
C PRO A 156 -5.86 24.18 -1.32
N ILE A 157 -6.91 25.02 -1.39
CA ILE A 157 -8.27 24.65 -0.96
C ILE A 157 -8.85 23.57 -1.89
N ASP A 158 -8.74 23.78 -3.21
CA ASP A 158 -9.27 22.81 -4.18
C ASP A 158 -8.53 21.47 -4.10
N ALA A 159 -7.21 21.49 -3.91
CA ALA A 159 -6.39 20.30 -3.71
C ALA A 159 -6.82 19.52 -2.45
N GLY A 160 -7.11 20.24 -1.35
CA GLY A 160 -7.65 19.64 -0.13
C GLY A 160 -9.03 19.02 -0.33
N LEU A 161 -9.95 19.74 -0.97
CA LEU A 161 -11.31 19.26 -1.27
C LEU A 161 -11.30 18.05 -2.20
N GLU A 162 -10.49 18.08 -3.26
CA GLU A 162 -10.30 16.97 -4.21
C GLU A 162 -9.75 15.73 -3.48
N THR A 163 -8.77 15.93 -2.58
CA THR A 163 -8.19 14.84 -1.78
C THR A 163 -9.22 14.24 -0.82
N LEU A 164 -10.00 15.06 -0.12
CA LEU A 164 -11.08 14.58 0.73
C LEU A 164 -12.15 13.83 -0.07
N ALA A 165 -12.53 14.33 -1.24
CA ALA A 165 -13.47 13.65 -2.13
C ALA A 165 -12.90 12.31 -2.66
N PHE A 166 -11.59 12.28 -2.95
CA PHE A 166 -10.87 11.07 -3.37
C PHE A 166 -10.91 9.99 -2.28
N ILE A 167 -10.61 10.36 -1.03
CA ILE A 167 -10.67 9.48 0.14
C ILE A 167 -12.12 9.04 0.37
N ALA A 168 -13.09 9.97 0.29
CA ALA A 168 -14.50 9.69 0.55
C ALA A 168 -15.08 8.63 -0.40
N LYS A 169 -14.62 8.58 -1.66
CA LYS A 169 -15.04 7.55 -2.62
C LYS A 169 -14.52 6.15 -2.28
N ARG A 170 -13.47 6.05 -1.45
CA ARG A 170 -12.74 4.82 -1.13
C ARG A 170 -12.92 4.37 0.31
N ALA A 171 -13.53 5.20 1.15
CA ALA A 171 -13.76 4.92 2.55
C ALA A 171 -14.49 3.59 2.74
N ALA A 172 -13.96 2.78 3.66
CA ALA A 172 -14.45 1.46 3.95
C ALA A 172 -15.87 1.52 4.57
N PRO A 173 -16.67 0.44 4.51
CA PRO A 173 -18.03 0.45 5.06
C PRO A 173 -18.11 0.86 6.54
N TYR A 174 -17.11 0.50 7.34
CA TYR A 174 -17.05 0.85 8.76
C TYR A 174 -16.66 2.32 9.04
N GLU A 175 -16.22 3.07 8.02
CA GLU A 175 -15.91 4.50 8.11
C GLU A 175 -17.12 5.37 7.73
N ARG A 176 -18.24 4.73 7.36
CA ARG A 176 -19.47 5.39 6.93
C ARG A 176 -20.52 5.31 8.02
N ASN A 177 -21.32 6.36 8.13
CA ASN A 177 -22.51 6.38 8.99
C ASN A 177 -23.67 5.58 8.33
N ASP A 178 -24.80 5.49 9.03
CA ASP A 178 -26.00 4.78 8.53
C ASP A 178 -26.59 5.39 7.24
N LYS A 179 -26.20 6.61 6.87
CA LYS A 179 -26.58 7.27 5.62
C LYS A 179 -25.57 7.05 4.48
N GLY A 180 -24.49 6.30 4.75
CA GLY A 180 -23.41 6.04 3.79
C GLY A 180 -22.37 7.17 3.67
N GLU A 181 -22.48 8.22 4.49
CA GLU A 181 -21.61 9.38 4.46
C GLU A 181 -20.35 9.15 5.30
N VAL A 182 -19.21 9.63 4.82
CA VAL A 182 -17.96 9.57 5.56
C VAL A 182 -17.90 10.76 6.52
N ASN A 183 -17.55 10.52 7.79
CA ASN A 183 -17.40 11.58 8.78
C ASN A 183 -15.91 11.88 9.01
N PHE A 184 -15.37 12.84 8.26
CA PHE A 184 -13.98 13.27 8.41
C PHE A 184 -13.73 14.17 9.62
N ARG A 185 -14.78 14.65 10.31
CA ARG A 185 -14.68 15.68 11.37
C ARG A 185 -13.79 16.87 10.97
N ALA A 186 -13.84 17.26 9.69
CA ALA A 186 -13.07 18.37 9.15
C ALA A 186 -13.83 19.70 9.32
N PHE A 187 -13.10 20.77 9.64
CA PHE A 187 -13.60 22.14 9.67
C PHE A 187 -12.79 22.94 8.65
N PHE A 188 -13.47 23.74 7.80
CA PHE A 188 -12.84 24.62 6.81
C PHE A 188 -12.97 26.07 7.24
#